data_AF-A0A382EIR2-F1
#
_entry.id   AF-A0A382EIR2-F1
#
_cell.length_a   1.000
_cell.length_b   1.000
_cell.length_c   1.000
_cell.angle_alpha   90.00
_cell.angle_beta   90.00
_cell.angle_gamma   90.00
#
_symmetry.space_group_name_H-M   'P 1'
#
loop_
_entity.id
_entity.type
_entity.pdbx_description
1 polymer ?
#
loop_
_entity_poly.entity_id
_entity_poly.type
_entity_poly.pdbx_seq_one_letter_code
_entity_poly.pdbx_strand_id
1 'polypeptide(L)'
;MEIIKNILDLNKAINDFKNVGYVPTMGGIHNGHISLIKKSQKKCKKTLVSIFVNPTQFNDKSDFKKYPRNVKNDIKILKKHKVDYLFIPYLREIYKKNTKKININNEDKILCA
;
A
#
# COMPACT_ATOMS: atom_id res chain seq x y z
N MET A 1 11.39 1.55 11.07
CA MET A 1 10.56 1.77 9.88
C MET A 1 11.32 2.60 8.88
N GLU A 2 11.76 1.98 7.80
CA GLU A 2 12.35 2.63 6.64
C GLU A 2 11.22 3.13 5.72
N ILE A 3 11.37 4.34 5.16
CA ILE A 3 10.38 4.93 4.25
C ILE A 3 10.97 4.97 2.85
N ILE A 4 10.33 4.28 1.92
CA ILE A 4 10.84 4.03 0.57
C ILE A 4 9.85 4.60 -0.45
N LYS A 5 10.36 5.23 -1.51
CA LYS A 5 9.52 5.89 -2.53
C LYS A 5 9.68 5.36 -3.96
N ASN A 6 10.69 4.54 -4.23
CA ASN A 6 10.95 3.97 -5.54
C ASN A 6 11.06 2.45 -5.47
N ILE A 7 10.76 1.78 -6.58
CA ILE A 7 10.67 0.32 -6.64
C ILE A 7 12.06 -0.33 -6.50
N LEU A 8 13.12 0.31 -7.00
CA LEU A 8 14.48 -0.24 -6.93
C LEU A 8 14.95 -0.40 -5.49
N ASP A 9 14.78 0.63 -4.68
CA ASP A 9 15.14 0.62 -3.27
C ASP A 9 14.21 -0.30 -2.46
N LEU A 10 12.93 -0.37 -2.85
CA LEU A 10 12.00 -1.31 -2.21
C LEU A 10 12.48 -2.75 -2.42
N ASN A 11 12.81 -3.11 -3.66
CA ASN A 11 13.31 -4.43 -3.98
C ASN A 11 14.59 -4.73 -3.20
N LYS A 12 15.57 -3.82 -3.19
CA LYS A 12 16.80 -3.99 -2.39
C LYS A 12 16.50 -4.23 -0.90
N ALA A 13 15.59 -3.46 -0.32
CA ALA A 13 15.27 -3.53 1.10
C ALA A 13 14.59 -4.84 1.51
N ILE A 14 13.83 -5.47 0.61
CA ILE A 14 13.02 -6.66 0.93
C ILE A 14 13.60 -7.98 0.39
N ASN A 15 14.54 -7.94 -0.56
CA ASN A 15 15.00 -9.13 -1.30
C ASN A 15 15.64 -10.21 -0.41
N ASP A 16 16.27 -9.81 0.70
CA ASP A 16 16.92 -10.75 1.62
C ASP A 16 15.94 -11.53 2.50
N PHE A 17 14.65 -11.19 2.44
CA PHE A 17 13.62 -11.79 3.29
C PHE A 17 12.66 -12.66 2.48
N LYS A 18 12.70 -13.97 2.72
CA LYS A 18 11.80 -14.94 2.06
C LYS A 18 10.33 -14.88 2.49
N ASN A 19 10.00 -14.14 3.56
CA ASN A 19 8.64 -14.08 4.11
C ASN A 19 8.32 -12.66 4.61
N VAL A 20 8.03 -11.77 3.66
CA VAL A 20 7.59 -10.39 3.90
C VAL A 20 6.08 -10.34 3.79
N GLY A 21 5.42 -9.96 4.87
CA GLY A 21 3.98 -9.72 4.88
C GLY A 21 3.68 -8.33 4.33
N TYR A 22 2.67 -8.24 3.47
CA TYR A 22 2.31 -7.02 2.78
C TYR A 22 0.89 -6.56 3.14
N VAL A 23 0.75 -5.31 3.56
CA VAL A 23 -0.53 -4.66 3.85
C VAL A 23 -0.70 -3.45 2.93
N PRO A 24 -1.39 -3.59 1.78
CA PRO A 24 -1.65 -2.47 0.89
C PRO A 24 -2.73 -1.56 1.47
N THR A 25 -2.49 -0.23 1.42
CA THR A 25 -3.48 0.76 1.87
C THR A 25 -3.46 2.01 0.98
N MET A 26 -4.52 2.82 1.06
CA MET A 26 -4.55 4.16 0.50
C MET A 26 -4.23 5.25 1.55
N GLY A 27 -3.71 4.89 2.73
CA GLY A 27 -3.55 5.78 3.89
C GLY A 27 -4.79 5.83 4.78
N GLY A 28 -4.83 6.78 5.71
CA GLY A 28 -5.93 6.87 6.69
C GLY A 28 -5.89 5.70 7.67
N ILE A 29 -4.73 5.45 8.27
CA ILE A 29 -4.49 4.27 9.09
C ILE A 29 -5.36 4.31 10.35
N HIS A 30 -6.06 3.20 10.59
CA HIS A 30 -7.02 3.03 11.68
C HIS A 30 -6.95 1.59 12.23
N ASN A 31 -7.77 1.25 13.23
CA ASN A 31 -7.71 -0.05 13.93
C ASN A 31 -7.87 -1.26 13.01
N GLY A 32 -8.70 -1.17 11.97
CA GLY A 32 -8.77 -2.18 10.91
C GLY A 32 -7.41 -2.47 10.27
N HIS A 33 -6.71 -1.45 9.77
CA HIS A 33 -5.35 -1.57 9.22
C HIS A 33 -4.35 -2.15 10.25
N ILE A 34 -4.40 -1.68 11.49
CA ILE A 34 -3.54 -2.17 12.58
C ILE A 34 -3.75 -3.67 12.83
N SER A 35 -4.99 -4.16 12.71
CA SER A 35 -5.27 -5.59 12.86
C SER A 35 -4.57 -6.46 11.80
N LEU A 36 -4.50 -5.97 10.55
CA LEU A 36 -3.79 -6.64 9.46
C LEU A 36 -2.27 -6.60 9.66
N ILE A 37 -1.74 -5.46 10.12
CA ILE A 37 -0.32 -5.32 10.49
C ILE A 37 0.06 -6.32 11.57
N LYS A 38 -0.74 -6.45 12.63
CA LYS A 38 -0.51 -7.44 13.70
C LYS A 38 -0.57 -8.88 13.18
N LYS A 39 -1.49 -9.19 12.25
CA LYS A 39 -1.55 -10.51 11.60
C LYS A 39 -0.30 -10.78 10.75
N SER A 40 0.17 -9.80 9.99
CA SER A 40 1.41 -9.87 9.22
C SER A 40 2.61 -10.16 10.14
N GLN A 41 2.76 -9.40 11.22
CA GLN A 41 3.85 -9.55 12.20
C GLN A 41 3.88 -10.92 12.89
N LYS A 42 2.73 -11.59 13.02
CA LYS A 42 2.66 -12.95 13.57
C LYS A 42 3.08 -14.04 12.58
N LYS A 43 2.93 -13.79 11.27
CA LYS A 43 3.12 -14.79 10.21
C LYS A 43 4.39 -14.59 9.40
N CYS A 44 4.97 -13.40 9.42
CA CYS A 44 6.02 -12.97 8.51
C CYS A 44 7.22 -12.41 9.29
N LYS A 45 8.41 -12.49 8.69
CA LYS A 45 9.66 -11.96 9.29
C LYS A 45 9.72 -10.44 9.26
N LYS A 46 9.14 -9.86 8.21
CA LYS A 46 9.09 -8.42 7.97
C LYS A 46 7.68 -8.02 7.57
N THR A 47 7.27 -6.82 7.96
CA THR A 47 6.00 -6.22 7.54
C THR A 47 6.24 -4.98 6.70
N LEU A 48 5.76 -5.04 5.46
CA LEU A 48 5.71 -3.95 4.50
C LEU A 48 4.28 -3.39 4.45
N VAL A 49 4.15 -2.09 4.60
CA VAL A 49 2.89 -1.36 4.38
C VAL A 49 3.07 -0.42 3.20
N SER A 50 2.08 -0.31 2.31
CA SER A 50 2.07 0.75 1.31
C SER A 50 0.98 1.78 1.60
N ILE A 51 1.27 3.04 1.29
CA ILE A 51 0.29 4.12 1.24
C ILE A 51 0.32 4.68 -0.18
N PHE A 52 -0.71 4.36 -0.95
CA PHE A 52 -0.86 4.85 -2.31
C PHE A 52 -2.35 5.04 -2.64
N VAL A 53 -2.79 6.30 -2.70
CA VAL A 53 -4.14 6.64 -3.18
C VAL A 53 -4.18 6.41 -4.68
N ASN A 54 -4.78 5.31 -5.10
CA ASN A 54 -4.71 4.83 -6.46
C ASN A 54 -5.72 5.56 -7.37
N PRO A 55 -5.29 6.43 -8.32
CA PRO A 55 -6.23 7.23 -9.13
C PRO A 55 -7.17 6.39 -9.99
N THR A 56 -6.78 5.18 -10.40
CA THR A 56 -7.59 4.34 -11.30
C THR A 56 -8.76 3.65 -10.60
N GLN A 57 -8.82 3.68 -9.27
CA GLN A 57 -9.91 3.11 -8.47
C GLN A 57 -11.03 4.11 -8.16
N PHE A 58 -10.89 5.36 -8.61
CA PHE A 58 -11.90 6.40 -8.39
C PHE A 58 -12.73 6.59 -9.66
N ASN A 59 -14.04 6.43 -9.54
CA ASN A 59 -14.99 6.71 -10.62
C ASN A 59 -15.13 8.22 -10.86
N ASP A 60 -15.11 9.02 -9.79
CA ASP A 60 -15.13 10.48 -9.86
C ASP A 60 -13.75 11.09 -9.51
N LYS A 61 -13.29 12.00 -10.36
CA LYS A 61 -12.07 12.80 -10.13
C LYS A 61 -12.20 13.69 -8.88
N SER A 62 -13.42 14.10 -8.52
CA SER A 62 -13.68 14.93 -7.35
C SER A 62 -13.42 14.15 -6.05
N ASP A 63 -13.82 12.88 -5.99
CA ASP A 63 -13.53 11.98 -4.86
C ASP A 63 -12.04 11.74 -4.71
N PHE A 64 -11.33 11.49 -5.81
CA PHE A 64 -9.88 11.36 -5.77
C PHE A 64 -9.20 12.61 -5.19
N LYS A 65 -9.66 13.80 -5.58
CA LYS A 65 -9.11 15.07 -5.07
C LYS A 65 -9.38 15.23 -3.57
N LYS A 66 -10.60 14.93 -3.12
CA LYS A 66 -11.04 15.08 -1.73
C LYS A 66 -10.53 13.98 -0.80
N TYR A 67 -10.04 12.85 -1.34
CA TYR A 67 -9.59 11.73 -0.54
C TYR A 67 -8.58 12.17 0.54
N PRO A 68 -8.79 11.81 1.82
CA PRO A 68 -7.97 12.30 2.92
C PRO A 68 -6.53 11.80 2.79
N ARG A 69 -5.57 12.73 2.88
CA ARG A 69 -4.14 12.44 2.80
C ARG A 69 -3.43 13.02 4.03
N ASN A 70 -3.35 12.23 5.10
CA ASN A 70 -2.59 12.60 6.30
C ASN A 70 -1.42 11.65 6.55
N VAL A 71 -0.49 11.63 5.59
CA VAL A 71 0.70 10.76 5.60
C VAL A 71 1.54 10.96 6.86
N LYS A 72 1.60 12.19 7.41
CA LYS A 72 2.34 12.47 8.65
C LYS A 72 1.75 11.72 9.84
N ASN A 73 0.42 11.70 9.97
CA ASN A 73 -0.25 10.94 11.03
C ASN A 73 -0.09 9.44 10.82
N ASP A 74 -0.28 8.97 9.59
CA ASP A 74 -0.12 7.56 9.25
C ASP A 74 1.28 7.05 9.59
N ILE A 75 2.33 7.80 9.26
CA ILE A 75 3.72 7.48 9.63
C ILE A 75 3.89 7.33 11.14
N LYS A 76 3.29 8.23 11.95
CA LYS A 76 3.37 8.15 13.41
C LYS A 76 2.73 6.86 13.92
N ILE A 77 1.54 6.52 13.41
CA ILE A 77 0.83 5.29 13.78
C ILE A 77 1.65 4.06 13.39
N LEU A 78 2.14 3.99 12.15
CA LEU A 78 2.90 2.83 11.65
C LEU A 78 4.24 2.65 12.40
N LYS A 79 4.93 3.75 12.75
CA LYS A 79 6.12 3.70 13.62
C LYS A 79 5.79 3.13 15.00
N LYS A 80 4.70 3.59 15.63
CA LYS A 80 4.23 3.07 16.93
C LYS A 80 3.95 1.56 16.87
N HIS A 81 3.48 1.07 15.73
CA HIS A 81 3.21 -0.34 15.50
C HIS A 81 4.39 -1.16 14.95
N LYS A 82 5.61 -0.61 14.97
CA LYS A 82 6.85 -1.33 14.59
C LYS A 82 6.80 -1.95 13.18
N VAL A 83 6.23 -1.23 12.22
CA VAL A 83 6.32 -1.62 10.80
C VAL A 83 7.77 -1.51 10.33
N ASP A 84 8.26 -2.51 9.58
CA ASP A 84 9.64 -2.54 9.08
C ASP A 84 9.82 -1.56 7.92
N TYR A 85 8.93 -1.63 6.93
CA TYR A 85 9.00 -0.86 5.70
C TYR A 85 7.69 -0.16 5.39
N LEU A 86 7.77 1.12 5.04
CA LEU A 86 6.65 1.89 4.51
C LEU A 86 6.98 2.33 3.08
N PHE A 87 6.20 1.86 2.12
CA PHE A 87 6.31 2.24 0.72
C PHE A 87 5.30 3.34 0.37
N ILE A 88 5.81 4.50 -0.04
CA ILE A 88 5.04 5.67 -0.48
C ILE A 88 5.49 6.03 -1.90
N PRO A 89 5.06 5.25 -2.92
CA PRO A 89 5.57 5.41 -4.27
C PRO A 89 5.21 6.76 -4.88
N TYR A 90 6.08 7.26 -5.75
CA TYR A 90 5.67 8.26 -6.73
C TYR A 90 4.72 7.63 -7.75
N LEU A 91 3.80 8.43 -8.30
CA LEU A 91 2.85 7.96 -9.32
C LEU A 91 3.56 7.27 -10.51
N ARG A 92 4.68 7.84 -10.96
CA ARG A 92 5.51 7.33 -12.05
C ARG A 92 6.16 5.96 -11.77
N GLU A 93 6.31 5.59 -10.50
CA GLU A 93 6.84 4.28 -10.13
C GLU A 93 5.80 3.19 -10.39
N ILE A 94 4.53 3.49 -10.12
CA ILE A 94 3.41 2.57 -10.34
C ILE A 94 2.94 2.59 -11.79
N TYR A 95 2.71 3.78 -12.34
CA TYR A 95 2.20 3.98 -13.69
C TYR A 95 3.34 4.34 -14.65
N LYS A 96 4.04 3.32 -15.14
CA LYS A 96 5.01 3.42 -16.23
C LYS A 96 4.32 3.38 -17.59
N LYS A 97 4.98 3.90 -18.63
CA LYS A 97 4.53 3.73 -20.03
C LYS A 97 4.38 2.22 -20.30
N ASN A 98 3.24 1.81 -20.87
CA ASN A 98 2.88 0.41 -21.18
C ASN A 98 2.58 -0.50 -19.98
N THR A 99 1.94 0.03 -18.94
CA THR A 99 1.40 -0.81 -17.86
C THR A 99 0.36 -1.79 -18.41
N LYS A 100 0.58 -3.09 -18.22
CA LYS A 100 -0.38 -4.13 -18.60
C LYS A 100 -1.67 -3.94 -17.81
N LYS A 101 -2.81 -3.94 -18.49
CA LYS A 101 -4.11 -3.98 -17.84
C LYS A 101 -4.37 -5.40 -17.34
N ILE A 102 -4.73 -5.51 -16.07
CA ILE A 102 -5.22 -6.75 -15.48
C ILE A 102 -6.72 -6.55 -15.36
N ASN A 103 -7.49 -7.41 -16.02
CA ASN A 103 -8.94 -7.38 -16.00
C ASN A 103 -9.46 -8.59 -15.22
N ILE A 104 -10.54 -8.38 -14.48
CA ILE A 104 -11.31 -9.45 -13.85
C ILE A 104 -12.31 -9.99 -14.89
N ASN A 105 -12.60 -11.30 -14.87
CA ASN A 105 -13.58 -11.92 -15.75
C ASN A 105 -14.97 -11.32 -15.53
N ASN A 106 -15.82 -11.30 -16.57
CA ASN A 106 -17.13 -10.67 -16.47
C ASN A 106 -18.08 -11.36 -15.48
N GLU A 107 -17.94 -12.68 -15.30
CA GLU A 107 -18.74 -13.46 -14.36
C GLU A 107 -18.46 -13.09 -12.90
N ASP A 108 -17.24 -12.63 -12.62
CA ASP A 108 -16.82 -12.17 -11.29
C ASP A 108 -17.21 -10.69 -11.04
N LYS A 109 -17.79 -10.00 -12.04
CA LYS A 109 -18.23 -8.60 -11.93
C LYS A 109 -19.64 -8.48 -11.37
N ILE A 110 -19.82 -8.96 -10.14
CA ILE A 110 -21.06 -8.86 -9.38
C ILE A 110 -20.90 -7.92 -8.19
N LEU A 111 -21.98 -7.21 -7.81
CA LEU A 111 -21.95 -6.15 -6.78
C LEU A 111 -21.00 -5.00 -7.16
N CYS A 112 -20.09 -4.59 -6.27
CA CYS A 112 -19.17 -3.47 -6.47
C CYS A 112 -17.89 -3.89 -7.21
N ALA A 113 -18.04 -4.53 -8.36
CA ALA A 113 -16.94 -5.08 -9.16
C ALA A 113 -16.80 -4.41 -10.54
#